data_AF-F9X6F1-F1
#
_entry.id   AF-F9X6F1-F1
#
_cell.length_a   1.000
_cell.length_b   1.000
_cell.length_c   1.000
_cell.angle_alpha   90.00
_cell.angle_beta   90.00
_cell.angle_gamma   90.00
#
_symmetry.space_group_name_H-M   'P 1'
#
loop_
_entity.id
_entity.type
_entity.pdbx_description
1 polymer ?
#
loop_
_entity_poly.entity_id
_entity_poly.type
_entity_poly.pdbx_seq_one_letter_code
_entity_poly.pdbx_strand_id
1 'polypeptide(L)'
;MSRLAKSSLQSPWLWIKCSATRGVLENAFTCCELGPPATADLGSMGPGCERGVRGCVKRGISIVRDTEQTASYYHEQESSETPENRRISVDPRENMSAPIQHQKLGFELPAEIRNQIMEYVFADFDDERGLNRYNSRCIDENHSASRSLQPLLVCKQMYHDGRLLAFNRSTFLVSNLFFHVPDRLSVLCEKQTQAIGSIAFLADARHFRKLVRWGEHPFGLSTLNLTTLTIILHRSSFWHYLFDYTSDLVKLLRNLTSVKRLVFIRNGARVKGSFKTWYNRLVGLMLKVDHYERYERATPNLETTWWTWSYDEAGESFCLEARPSKPLVSEEEYLTGILPLMEGLRVSIESEEWNPDPRARNGA
;
A
#
# COMPACT_ATOMS: atom_id res chain seq x y z
N MET A 1 -33.56 44.89 5.47
CA MET A 1 -33.88 43.57 6.05
C MET A 1 -32.89 42.56 5.52
N SER A 2 -31.78 42.42 6.23
CA SER A 2 -30.56 41.72 5.82
C SER A 2 -30.25 40.68 6.90
N ARG A 3 -30.36 39.39 6.58
CA ARG A 3 -29.98 38.31 7.50
C ARG A 3 -28.54 37.89 7.20
N LEU A 4 -27.66 38.27 8.13
CA LEU A 4 -26.30 37.77 8.29
C LEU A 4 -26.35 36.27 8.61
N ALA A 5 -25.73 35.44 7.76
CA ALA A 5 -25.49 34.04 8.04
C ALA A 5 -24.21 33.90 8.88
N LYS A 6 -24.35 33.24 10.04
CA LYS A 6 -23.27 32.96 10.98
C LYS A 6 -22.32 31.91 10.42
N SER A 7 -21.03 32.18 10.55
CA SER A 7 -19.92 31.25 10.36
C SER A 7 -19.92 30.14 11.41
N SER A 8 -19.82 28.88 10.98
CA SER A 8 -19.33 27.78 11.81
C SER A 8 -18.22 27.05 11.06
N LEU A 9 -16.98 27.35 11.46
CA LEU A 9 -15.80 26.53 11.20
C LEU A 9 -16.00 25.16 11.84
N GLN A 10 -15.75 24.08 11.09
CA GLN A 10 -15.42 22.75 11.61
C GLN A 10 -14.67 21.95 10.53
N SER A 11 -13.45 21.53 10.85
CA SER A 11 -12.48 20.79 10.01
C SER A 11 -12.48 19.29 10.33
N PRO A 12 -12.12 18.40 9.38
CA PRO A 12 -11.50 17.12 9.79
C PRO A 12 -10.42 16.58 8.82
N TRP A 13 -9.16 16.45 9.27
CA TRP A 13 -8.19 15.49 8.69
C TRP A 13 -7.15 15.01 9.72
N LEU A 14 -7.06 13.69 9.93
CA LEU A 14 -5.83 12.89 9.96
C LEU A 14 -6.18 11.38 9.87
N TRP A 15 -5.64 10.62 8.91
CA TRP A 15 -5.70 9.15 8.92
C TRP A 15 -4.47 8.49 8.26
N ILE A 16 -3.46 8.23 9.07
CA ILE A 16 -2.79 6.92 9.19
C ILE A 16 -2.90 6.60 10.69
N LYS A 17 -3.47 5.44 11.08
CA LYS A 17 -3.68 5.11 12.51
C LYS A 17 -2.33 5.02 13.24
N CYS A 18 -2.09 5.95 14.18
CA CYS A 18 -1.46 5.64 15.47
C CYS A 18 -2.60 5.33 16.45
N SER A 19 -2.52 4.22 17.17
CA SER A 19 -3.45 3.88 18.25
C SER A 19 -2.91 4.39 19.58
N ALA A 20 -3.44 5.50 20.09
CA ALA A 20 -3.60 5.77 21.52
C ALA A 20 -4.49 7.00 21.73
N THR A 21 -5.64 6.78 22.40
CA THR A 21 -6.42 7.71 23.24
C THR A 21 -6.78 9.15 22.79
N ARG A 22 -8.09 9.44 22.94
CA ARG A 22 -8.87 10.67 22.70
C ARG A 22 -8.20 12.02 23.05
N GLY A 23 -8.44 13.03 22.20
CA GLY A 23 -8.74 14.42 22.62
C GLY A 23 -7.94 15.56 21.96
N VAL A 24 -8.68 16.54 21.40
CA VAL A 24 -8.33 17.96 21.11
C VAL A 24 -7.78 18.34 19.70
N LEU A 25 -8.70 18.94 18.89
CA LEU A 25 -8.69 20.14 17.99
C LEU A 25 -7.32 20.76 17.57
N GLU A 26 -7.06 21.47 16.45
CA GLU A 26 -7.75 21.98 15.25
C GLU A 26 -6.69 22.68 14.34
N ASN A 27 -7.01 22.85 13.04
CA ASN A 27 -6.49 23.82 12.03
C ASN A 27 -5.14 23.58 11.29
N ALA A 28 -5.20 23.37 9.95
CA ALA A 28 -4.79 24.35 8.92
C ALA A 28 -4.61 23.81 7.46
N PHE A 29 -5.30 24.49 6.52
CA PHE A 29 -5.08 24.72 5.07
C PHE A 29 -5.18 23.63 3.97
N THR A 30 -6.26 23.78 3.18
CA THR A 30 -6.32 23.77 1.71
C THR A 30 -5.32 24.72 1.05
N CYS A 31 -4.66 24.27 -0.02
CA CYS A 31 -4.18 25.08 -1.15
C CYS A 31 -4.02 24.20 -2.41
N CYS A 32 -4.97 24.30 -3.32
CA CYS A 32 -4.78 24.11 -4.77
C CYS A 32 -5.69 25.14 -5.43
N GLU A 33 -5.13 26.28 -5.84
CA GLU A 33 -5.83 27.30 -6.62
C GLU A 33 -6.09 26.79 -8.03
N LEU A 34 -7.38 26.64 -8.32
CA LEU A 34 -8.12 27.05 -9.51
C LEU A 34 -7.31 27.65 -10.67
N GLY A 35 -7.27 26.94 -11.80
CA GLY A 35 -7.21 27.56 -13.12
C GLY A 35 -8.61 27.99 -13.58
N PRO A 36 -8.74 29.05 -14.41
CA PRO A 36 -10.03 29.60 -14.79
C PRO A 36 -10.82 28.67 -15.74
N PRO A 37 -12.17 28.73 -15.75
CA PRO A 37 -12.99 27.89 -16.62
C PRO A 37 -12.94 28.39 -18.07
N ALA A 38 -12.65 27.49 -19.00
CA ALA A 38 -12.87 27.71 -20.42
C ALA A 38 -14.37 27.63 -20.73
N THR A 39 -14.84 28.61 -21.49
CA THR A 39 -16.21 28.81 -21.96
C THR A 39 -16.68 27.69 -22.88
N ALA A 40 -17.96 27.34 -22.74
CA ALA A 40 -18.69 26.36 -23.52
C ALA A 40 -18.94 26.83 -24.97
N ASP A 41 -18.89 25.89 -25.92
CA ASP A 41 -19.58 26.00 -27.20
C ASP A 41 -20.51 24.80 -27.41
N LEU A 42 -21.73 25.13 -27.86
CA LEU A 42 -22.89 24.27 -28.09
C LEU A 42 -22.96 23.83 -29.56
N GLY A 43 -23.42 22.59 -29.79
CA GLY A 43 -23.88 22.06 -31.07
C GLY A 43 -23.27 20.69 -31.37
N SER A 44 -23.98 19.62 -31.71
CA SER A 44 -25.31 19.48 -32.30
C SER A 44 -25.83 18.03 -32.11
N MET A 45 -27.14 17.88 -32.24
CA MET A 45 -27.92 16.64 -32.13
C MET A 45 -27.74 15.68 -33.32
N GLY A 46 -27.92 14.38 -33.05
CA GLY A 46 -28.32 13.37 -34.05
C GLY A 46 -28.57 11.99 -33.43
N PRO A 47 -29.60 11.21 -33.83
CA PRO A 47 -30.33 10.32 -32.92
C PRO A 47 -30.17 8.81 -33.16
N GLY A 48 -30.51 8.04 -32.12
CA GLY A 48 -31.34 6.84 -32.24
C GLY A 48 -30.64 5.48 -32.25
N CYS A 49 -30.87 4.68 -31.20
CA CYS A 49 -31.34 3.29 -31.37
C CYS A 49 -31.89 2.72 -30.05
N GLU A 50 -33.20 2.42 -30.04
CA GLU A 50 -33.91 1.68 -29.00
C GLU A 50 -33.93 0.17 -29.29
N ARG A 51 -33.85 -0.62 -28.21
CA ARG A 51 -34.47 -1.95 -27.90
C ARG A 51 -33.57 -2.65 -26.87
N GLY A 52 -33.96 -2.86 -25.60
CA GLY A 52 -35.02 -3.74 -25.10
C GLY A 52 -34.47 -5.19 -25.02
N VAL A 53 -34.52 -6.01 -23.96
CA VAL A 53 -35.54 -6.25 -22.91
C VAL A 53 -35.00 -7.37 -21.96
N ARG A 54 -35.50 -7.42 -20.69
CA ARG A 54 -35.55 -8.54 -19.69
C ARG A 54 -34.23 -8.96 -19.01
N GLY A 55 -34.09 -9.17 -17.69
CA GLY A 55 -35.02 -9.37 -16.58
C GLY A 55 -34.79 -10.75 -15.93
N CYS A 56 -34.25 -10.84 -14.70
CA CYS A 56 -34.42 -11.97 -13.77
C CYS A 56 -33.81 -11.63 -12.37
N VAL A 57 -34.62 -11.35 -11.36
CA VAL A 57 -35.14 -12.23 -10.28
C VAL A 57 -34.27 -12.24 -9.01
N LYS A 58 -34.89 -11.68 -7.96
CA LYS A 58 -34.52 -11.70 -6.54
C LYS A 58 -34.66 -13.12 -5.93
N ARG A 59 -33.71 -13.52 -5.08
CA ARG A 59 -33.87 -14.30 -3.83
C ARG A 59 -32.70 -13.87 -2.93
N GLY A 60 -32.81 -13.45 -1.66
CA GLY A 60 -33.83 -13.69 -0.66
C GLY A 60 -33.38 -14.80 0.28
N ILE A 61 -32.46 -14.52 1.22
CA ILE A 61 -32.28 -15.28 2.46
C ILE A 61 -31.95 -14.28 3.59
N SER A 62 -32.79 -14.31 4.62
CA SER A 62 -32.73 -13.60 5.90
C SER A 62 -32.24 -14.57 6.99
N ILE A 63 -32.22 -14.13 8.26
CA ILE A 63 -31.95 -14.87 9.54
C ILE A 63 -30.50 -14.61 10.04
N VAL A 64 -30.19 -14.09 11.24
CA VAL A 64 -30.97 -13.76 12.46
C VAL A 64 -30.24 -12.67 13.25
N ARG A 65 -31.01 -11.73 13.81
CA ARG A 65 -30.62 -10.84 14.92
C ARG A 65 -30.93 -11.55 16.23
N ASP A 66 -30.09 -11.33 17.23
CA ASP A 66 -30.35 -11.25 18.69
C ASP A 66 -28.96 -11.25 19.37
N THR A 67 -28.63 -10.50 20.42
CA THR A 67 -29.39 -9.73 21.40
C THR A 67 -28.41 -8.85 22.21
N GLU A 68 -28.86 -7.63 22.53
CA GLU A 68 -28.86 -6.97 23.85
C GLU A 68 -27.56 -6.76 24.66
N GLN A 69 -27.21 -5.50 24.92
CA GLN A 69 -27.50 -4.68 26.12
C GLN A 69 -26.55 -4.95 27.29
N THR A 70 -25.80 -3.90 27.67
CA THR A 70 -25.90 -3.29 29.01
C THR A 70 -25.10 -1.99 29.04
N ALA A 71 -25.83 -0.87 29.11
CA ALA A 71 -25.31 0.41 29.55
C ALA A 71 -25.88 0.64 30.95
N SER A 72 -25.04 0.66 31.97
CA SER A 72 -25.41 1.03 33.33
C SER A 72 -24.95 2.45 33.63
N TYR A 73 -25.95 3.31 33.77
CA TYR A 73 -26.05 4.47 34.67
C TYR A 73 -24.92 4.64 35.70
N TYR A 74 -24.34 5.84 35.72
CA TYR A 74 -24.04 6.54 36.97
C TYR A 74 -24.58 7.97 36.89
N HIS A 75 -25.36 8.28 37.92
CA HIS A 75 -26.05 9.53 38.20
C HIS A 75 -25.26 10.13 39.36
N GLU A 76 -24.59 11.27 39.17
CA GLU A 76 -24.12 12.08 40.30
C GLU A 76 -24.51 13.53 40.08
N GLN A 77 -25.12 14.06 41.13
CA GLN A 77 -25.67 15.38 41.29
C GLN A 77 -24.53 16.37 41.50
N GLU A 78 -24.58 17.52 40.84
CA GLU A 78 -23.88 18.70 41.34
C GLU A 78 -24.83 19.89 41.42
N SER A 79 -24.65 20.55 42.56
CA SER A 79 -25.48 21.52 43.22
C SER A 79 -25.39 22.91 42.59
N SER A 80 -26.52 23.59 42.73
CA SER A 80 -26.70 25.04 42.65
C SER A 80 -25.59 25.84 43.31
N GLU A 81 -25.06 26.84 42.60
CA GLU A 81 -24.70 28.14 43.18
C GLU A 81 -24.53 29.19 42.07
N THR A 82 -25.38 30.21 42.12
CA THR A 82 -25.32 31.43 41.29
C THR A 82 -24.39 32.45 41.94
N PRO A 83 -23.51 33.14 41.18
CA PRO A 83 -23.00 34.43 41.60
C PRO A 83 -23.50 35.58 40.72
N GLU A 84 -24.12 36.51 41.43
CA GLU A 84 -24.33 37.93 41.18
C GLU A 84 -23.54 38.61 40.05
N ASN A 85 -24.33 39.29 39.22
CA ASN A 85 -23.97 40.42 38.37
C ASN A 85 -23.20 41.51 39.14
N ARG A 86 -21.88 41.63 38.89
CA ARG A 86 -21.17 42.91 39.08
C ARG A 86 -20.84 43.52 37.72
N ARG A 87 -21.61 44.56 37.36
CA ARG A 87 -21.28 45.50 36.30
C ARG A 87 -20.05 46.31 36.74
N ILE A 88 -18.91 46.04 36.13
CA ILE A 88 -17.75 46.93 36.17
C ILE A 88 -17.83 47.82 34.93
N SER A 89 -18.12 49.11 35.15
CA SER A 89 -17.98 50.15 34.15
C SER A 89 -16.50 50.40 33.90
N VAL A 90 -16.01 50.06 32.71
CA VAL A 90 -14.66 50.37 32.25
C VAL A 90 -14.72 51.62 31.38
N ASP A 91 -13.98 52.64 31.80
CA ASP A 91 -13.78 53.92 31.11
C ASP A 91 -13.17 53.70 29.71
N PRO A 92 -13.67 54.37 28.66
CA PRO A 92 -13.06 54.33 27.33
C PRO A 92 -12.04 55.46 27.21
N ARG A 93 -10.82 55.25 27.73
CA ARG A 93 -9.69 56.12 27.41
C ARG A 93 -8.49 55.31 26.91
N GLU A 94 -8.19 55.57 25.64
CA GLU A 94 -6.85 55.66 25.06
C GLU A 94 -5.89 54.52 25.42
N ASN A 95 -5.89 53.49 24.58
CA ASN A 95 -4.68 52.72 24.30
C ASN A 95 -4.48 52.68 22.78
N MET A 96 -3.82 53.70 22.24
CA MET A 96 -3.08 53.58 20.98
C MET A 96 -1.87 52.68 21.24
N SER A 97 -2.11 51.37 21.30
CA SER A 97 -1.03 50.41 21.16
C SER A 97 -0.61 50.42 19.69
N ALA A 98 0.64 50.84 19.44
CA ALA A 98 1.29 50.67 18.17
C ALA A 98 1.09 49.23 17.66
N PRO A 99 0.91 49.00 16.35
CA PRO A 99 0.81 47.66 15.82
C PRO A 99 2.11 46.94 16.19
N ILE A 100 2.00 45.95 17.08
CA ILE A 100 3.09 45.01 17.33
C ILE A 100 3.31 44.36 15.97
N GLN A 101 4.34 44.82 15.26
CA GLN A 101 4.90 44.10 14.15
C GLN A 101 5.34 42.77 14.74
N HIS A 102 4.50 41.74 14.62
CA HIS A 102 4.95 40.37 14.67
C HIS A 102 5.96 40.25 13.53
N GLN A 103 7.23 40.57 13.82
CA GLN A 103 8.34 40.04 13.05
C GLN A 103 8.07 38.55 13.01
N LYS A 104 7.66 38.07 11.83
CA LYS A 104 7.79 36.67 11.48
C LYS A 104 9.27 36.35 11.65
N LEU A 105 9.68 35.96 12.85
CA LEU A 105 10.82 35.07 13.02
C LEU A 105 10.38 33.73 12.45
N GLY A 106 10.21 33.70 11.12
CA GLY A 106 10.22 32.45 10.38
C GLY A 106 11.62 31.91 10.58
N PHE A 107 11.72 30.83 11.34
CA PHE A 107 12.92 30.01 11.41
C PHE A 107 13.12 29.39 10.01
N GLU A 108 13.61 30.19 9.07
CA GLU A 108 14.00 29.74 7.73
C GLU A 108 15.43 29.25 7.86
N LEU A 109 15.57 27.95 8.12
CA LEU A 109 16.87 27.29 8.07
C LEU A 109 17.43 27.41 6.66
N PRO A 110 18.74 27.68 6.47
CA PRO A 110 19.38 27.62 5.16
C PRO A 110 19.14 26.27 4.48
N ALA A 111 19.05 26.25 3.14
CA ALA A 111 18.72 25.05 2.38
C ALA A 111 19.73 23.91 2.64
N GLU A 112 20.99 24.25 2.85
CA GLU A 112 22.09 23.34 3.17
C GLU A 112 21.81 22.60 4.48
N ILE A 113 21.39 23.32 5.53
CA ILE A 113 21.05 22.74 6.82
C ILE A 113 19.80 21.87 6.70
N ARG A 114 18.79 22.31 5.93
CA ARG A 114 17.59 21.51 5.70
C ARG A 114 17.93 20.20 4.98
N ASN A 115 18.77 20.24 3.95
CA ASN A 115 19.21 19.05 3.22
C ASN A 115 20.01 18.10 4.13
N GLN A 116 20.94 18.62 4.94
CA GLN A 116 21.67 17.80 5.91
C GLN A 116 20.74 17.15 6.95
N ILE A 117 19.73 17.87 7.43
CA ILE A 117 18.72 17.31 8.33
C ILE A 117 17.94 16.20 7.61
N MET A 118 17.48 16.44 6.38
CA MET A 118 16.74 15.44 5.62
C MET A 118 17.60 14.21 5.34
N GLU A 119 18.82 14.38 4.86
CA GLU A 119 19.75 13.28 4.64
C GLU A 119 20.00 12.51 5.92
N TYR A 120 20.29 13.18 7.04
CA TYR A 120 20.53 12.51 8.31
C TYR A 120 19.30 11.72 8.80
N VAL A 121 18.12 12.35 8.77
CA VAL A 121 16.90 11.71 9.25
C VAL A 121 16.47 10.57 8.33
N PHE A 122 16.72 10.68 7.02
CA PHE A 122 16.35 9.67 6.04
C PHE A 122 17.45 8.65 5.70
N ALA A 123 18.69 8.85 6.14
CA ALA A 123 19.84 7.98 5.84
C ALA A 123 19.72 6.59 6.45
N ASP A 124 19.08 6.47 7.62
CA ASP A 124 18.99 5.20 8.36
C ASP A 124 17.91 4.24 7.82
N PHE A 125 17.12 4.66 6.83
CA PHE A 125 16.08 3.84 6.18
C PHE A 125 16.62 3.10 4.94
N ASP A 126 17.82 2.53 5.03
CA ASP A 126 18.27 1.61 4.00
C ASP A 126 17.32 0.41 3.87
N ASP A 127 17.04 0.03 2.63
CA ASP A 127 16.01 -0.89 2.13
C ASP A 127 15.94 -2.24 2.87
N GLU A 128 17.02 -2.65 3.53
CA GLU A 128 17.07 -3.93 4.26
C GLU A 128 16.47 -3.86 5.67
N ARG A 129 16.25 -2.67 6.23
CA ARG A 129 15.88 -2.50 7.64
C ARG A 129 14.38 -2.31 7.89
N GLY A 130 13.57 -2.05 6.86
CA GLY A 130 12.19 -1.57 7.03
C GLY A 130 11.16 -2.62 7.49
N LEU A 131 11.28 -3.87 7.02
CA LEU A 131 10.39 -4.98 7.41
C LEU A 131 11.15 -6.22 7.90
N ASN A 132 12.44 -6.35 7.56
CA ASN A 132 13.28 -7.51 7.90
C ASN A 132 14.05 -7.33 9.22
N ARG A 133 13.82 -6.25 9.99
CA ARG A 133 14.62 -5.93 11.18
C ARG A 133 14.46 -6.88 12.36
N TYR A 134 13.56 -7.84 12.27
CA TYR A 134 13.40 -8.83 13.31
C TYR A 134 13.53 -10.19 12.68
N ASN A 135 14.34 -11.03 13.31
CA ASN A 135 14.49 -12.48 13.12
C ASN A 135 13.15 -13.26 13.28
N SER A 136 12.02 -12.61 13.08
CA SER A 136 10.68 -13.12 13.29
C SER A 136 10.08 -13.40 11.92
N ARG A 137 9.72 -14.67 11.75
CA ARG A 137 8.78 -15.25 10.76
C ARG A 137 7.44 -14.51 10.62
N CYS A 138 7.26 -13.35 11.26
CA CYS A 138 6.07 -12.56 11.40
C CYS A 138 6.42 -11.07 11.26
N ILE A 139 5.56 -10.33 10.59
CA ILE A 139 5.69 -8.88 10.45
C ILE A 139 5.28 -8.17 11.73
N ASP A 140 5.95 -7.04 12.01
CA ASP A 140 5.55 -6.15 13.08
C ASP A 140 4.18 -5.55 12.77
N GLU A 141 3.15 -6.02 13.48
CA GLU A 141 1.79 -5.50 13.39
C GLU A 141 1.69 -4.03 13.81
N ASN A 142 2.68 -3.53 14.56
CA ASN A 142 2.78 -2.13 14.97
C ASN A 142 3.60 -1.27 14.00
N HIS A 143 4.04 -1.84 12.87
CA HIS A 143 4.77 -1.07 11.86
C HIS A 143 3.91 0.11 11.39
N SER A 144 4.50 1.30 11.45
CA SER A 144 3.88 2.52 10.98
C SER A 144 4.92 3.39 10.29
N ALA A 145 4.57 3.89 9.11
CA ALA A 145 5.36 4.88 8.41
C ALA A 145 5.38 6.24 9.14
N SER A 146 4.63 6.40 10.24
CA SER A 146 4.57 7.66 11.00
C SER A 146 5.94 8.14 11.46
N ARG A 147 6.84 7.22 11.86
CA ARG A 147 8.21 7.57 12.28
C ARG A 147 9.01 8.19 11.15
N SER A 148 8.94 7.60 9.95
CA SER A 148 9.60 8.12 8.75
C SER A 148 8.98 9.43 8.27
N LEU A 149 7.68 9.63 8.48
CA LEU A 149 6.97 10.83 8.02
C LEU A 149 6.97 11.97 9.06
N GLN A 150 7.37 11.71 10.31
CA GLN A 150 7.39 12.67 11.41
C GLN A 150 8.15 13.98 11.07
N PRO A 151 9.28 13.97 10.33
CA PRO A 151 10.00 15.20 9.99
C PRO A 151 9.17 16.17 9.14
N LEU A 152 8.22 15.65 8.36
CA LEU A 152 7.34 16.46 7.53
C LEU A 152 6.33 17.27 8.36
N LEU A 153 6.14 16.93 9.65
CA LEU A 153 5.22 17.60 10.56
C LEU A 153 5.86 18.80 11.27
N VAL A 154 7.17 18.99 11.15
CA VAL A 154 7.90 20.06 11.88
C VAL A 154 7.48 21.44 11.39
N CYS A 155 7.49 21.67 10.07
CA CYS A 155 7.03 22.92 9.47
C CYS A 155 6.68 22.74 7.98
N LYS A 156 5.99 23.74 7.40
CA LYS A 156 5.61 23.73 5.97
C LYS A 156 6.81 23.60 5.04
N GLN A 157 7.94 24.23 5.36
CA GLN A 157 9.14 24.18 4.52
C GLN A 157 9.73 22.76 4.48
N MET A 158 9.88 22.11 5.65
CA MET A 158 10.30 20.71 5.73
C MET A 158 9.34 19.77 5.00
N TYR A 159 8.02 20.02 5.07
CA TYR A 159 7.04 19.26 4.30
C TYR A 159 7.28 19.36 2.80
N HIS A 160 7.42 20.59 2.27
CA HIS A 160 7.56 20.80 0.83
C HIS A 160 8.89 20.24 0.28
N ASP A 161 9.98 20.43 1.02
CA ASP A 161 11.31 20.00 0.61
C ASP A 161 11.49 18.47 0.77
N GLY A 162 10.96 17.89 1.85
CA GLY A 162 11.23 16.50 2.22
C GLY A 162 10.21 15.47 1.74
N ARG A 163 8.98 15.87 1.36
CA ARG A 163 7.89 14.90 1.13
C ARG A 163 8.22 13.80 0.11
N LEU A 164 8.88 14.12 -1.00
CA LEU A 164 9.18 13.12 -2.04
C LEU A 164 10.26 12.14 -1.55
N LEU A 165 11.29 12.66 -0.88
CA LEU A 165 12.34 11.83 -0.27
C LEU A 165 11.76 10.91 0.81
N ALA A 166 10.88 11.44 1.66
CA ALA A 166 10.22 10.68 2.70
C ALA A 166 9.36 9.54 2.13
N PHE A 167 8.61 9.80 1.05
CA PHE A 167 7.79 8.79 0.37
C PHE A 167 8.66 7.70 -0.28
N ASN A 168 9.83 8.08 -0.81
CA ASN A 168 10.76 7.15 -1.42
C ASN A 168 11.39 6.21 -0.39
N ARG A 169 11.75 6.73 0.78
CA ARG A 169 12.43 6.00 1.85
C ARG A 169 11.48 5.29 2.83
N SER A 170 10.18 5.53 2.73
CA SER A 170 9.18 4.91 3.60
C SER A 170 8.61 3.64 2.99
N THR A 171 8.47 2.58 3.79
CA THR A 171 7.69 1.39 3.41
C THR A 171 6.26 1.53 3.92
N PHE A 172 5.31 1.60 2.99
CA PHE A 172 3.89 1.72 3.31
C PHE A 172 3.26 0.33 3.46
N LEU A 173 2.86 -0.02 4.68
CA LEU A 173 2.18 -1.27 4.98
C LEU A 173 0.65 -1.12 4.89
N VAL A 174 0.02 -1.96 4.07
CA VAL A 174 -1.43 -2.09 3.95
C VAL A 174 -1.86 -3.38 4.64
N SER A 175 -2.26 -3.27 5.90
CA SER A 175 -2.68 -4.41 6.73
C SER A 175 -4.17 -4.77 6.58
N ASN A 176 -4.99 -3.90 5.98
CA ASN A 176 -6.42 -4.17 5.83
C ASN A 176 -6.70 -4.99 4.56
N LEU A 177 -7.22 -6.22 4.73
CA LEU A 177 -7.57 -7.14 3.63
C LEU A 177 -8.72 -6.69 2.72
N PHE A 178 -9.52 -5.72 3.17
CA PHE A 178 -10.66 -5.21 2.39
C PHE A 178 -10.28 -3.96 1.59
N PHE A 179 -9.01 -3.61 1.63
CA PHE A 179 -8.55 -2.34 1.16
C PHE A 179 -8.09 -2.41 -0.29
N HIS A 180 -8.40 -1.38 -1.06
CA HIS A 180 -7.98 -1.26 -2.44
C HIS A 180 -6.88 -0.21 -2.51
N VAL A 181 -5.65 -0.64 -2.83
CA VAL A 181 -4.48 0.23 -2.90
C VAL A 181 -4.69 1.40 -3.88
N PRO A 182 -5.22 1.18 -5.11
CA PRO A 182 -5.47 2.28 -6.04
C PRO A 182 -6.35 3.40 -5.49
N ASP A 183 -7.40 3.06 -4.74
CA ASP A 183 -8.36 4.04 -4.24
C ASP A 183 -7.70 5.01 -3.28
N ARG A 184 -6.67 4.59 -2.53
CA ARG A 184 -5.93 5.49 -1.64
C ARG A 184 -4.89 6.32 -2.34
N LEU A 185 -4.23 5.72 -3.32
CA LEU A 185 -3.23 6.42 -4.10
C LEU A 185 -3.87 7.50 -4.98
N SER A 186 -5.17 7.40 -5.30
CA SER A 186 -5.93 8.40 -6.06
C SER A 186 -5.97 9.79 -5.41
N VAL A 187 -5.76 9.88 -4.09
CA VAL A 187 -5.75 11.15 -3.35
C VAL A 187 -4.40 11.87 -3.46
N LEU A 188 -3.34 11.12 -3.81
CA LEU A 188 -2.00 11.66 -3.95
C LEU A 188 -1.81 12.27 -5.34
N CYS A 189 -1.01 13.33 -5.42
CA CYS A 189 -0.63 13.83 -6.74
C CYS A 189 0.34 12.85 -7.42
N GLU A 190 0.41 12.90 -8.74
CA GLU A 190 1.21 11.97 -9.54
C GLU A 190 2.68 11.91 -9.07
N LYS A 191 3.30 13.06 -8.79
CA LYS A 191 4.69 13.12 -8.28
C LYS A 191 4.87 12.41 -6.94
N GLN A 192 3.87 12.46 -6.07
CA GLN A 192 3.90 11.75 -4.78
C GLN A 192 3.75 10.25 -5.00
N THR A 193 2.84 9.83 -5.88
CA THR A 193 2.65 8.42 -6.23
C THR A 193 3.91 7.82 -6.87
N GLN A 194 4.55 8.54 -7.80
CA GLN A 194 5.83 8.15 -8.40
C GLN A 194 6.97 8.08 -7.38
N ALA A 195 6.93 8.92 -6.33
CA ALA A 195 7.94 8.91 -5.29
C ALA A 195 7.80 7.73 -4.33
N ILE A 196 6.68 6.99 -4.30
CA ILE A 196 6.53 5.82 -3.44
C ILE A 196 7.48 4.72 -3.93
N GLY A 197 8.51 4.44 -3.13
CA GLY A 197 9.51 3.42 -3.46
C GLY A 197 9.14 2.02 -2.96
N SER A 198 8.38 1.91 -1.85
CA SER A 198 8.13 0.63 -1.20
C SER A 198 6.69 0.49 -0.70
N ILE A 199 6.01 -0.57 -1.14
CA ILE A 199 4.67 -0.95 -0.67
C ILE A 199 4.71 -2.39 -0.19
N ALA A 200 4.17 -2.63 1.01
CA ALA A 200 3.91 -3.95 1.53
C ALA A 200 2.42 -4.12 1.79
N PHE A 201 1.83 -5.26 1.47
CA PHE A 201 0.41 -5.49 1.77
C PHE A 201 0.14 -6.93 2.21
N LEU A 202 -0.81 -7.07 3.15
CA LEU A 202 -1.35 -8.36 3.56
C LEU A 202 -2.25 -8.91 2.45
N ALA A 203 -1.89 -10.07 1.93
CA ALA A 203 -2.55 -10.76 0.85
C ALA A 203 -3.22 -12.05 1.34
N ASP A 204 -4.43 -12.27 0.85
CA ASP A 204 -5.16 -13.52 0.92
C ASP A 204 -5.51 -14.01 -0.49
N ALA A 205 -6.26 -15.10 -0.57
CA ALA A 205 -6.76 -15.64 -1.84
C ALA A 205 -7.46 -14.60 -2.74
N ARG A 206 -8.14 -13.59 -2.19
CA ARG A 206 -8.84 -12.56 -2.99
C ARG A 206 -7.84 -11.62 -3.66
N HIS A 207 -6.74 -11.30 -3.00
CA HIS A 207 -5.68 -10.48 -3.56
C HIS A 207 -4.95 -11.21 -4.68
N PHE A 208 -4.62 -12.50 -4.49
CA PHE A 208 -4.00 -13.31 -5.54
C PHE A 208 -4.86 -13.39 -6.82
N ARG A 209 -6.19 -13.55 -6.70
CA ARG A 209 -7.09 -13.50 -7.86
C ARG A 209 -7.09 -12.15 -8.59
N LYS A 210 -6.76 -11.07 -7.90
CA LYS A 210 -6.69 -9.73 -8.48
C LYS A 210 -5.34 -9.43 -9.13
N LEU A 211 -4.28 -10.18 -8.82
CA LEU A 211 -2.95 -9.98 -9.39
C LEU A 211 -2.96 -10.01 -10.93
N VAL A 212 -3.76 -10.92 -11.52
CA VAL A 212 -3.93 -11.00 -12.99
C VAL A 212 -4.43 -9.68 -13.59
N ARG A 213 -5.22 -8.91 -12.85
CA ARG A 213 -5.82 -7.65 -13.32
C ARG A 213 -4.87 -6.47 -13.27
N TRP A 214 -3.66 -6.64 -12.71
CA TRP A 214 -2.66 -5.58 -12.69
C TRP A 214 -2.14 -5.23 -14.08
N GLY A 215 -2.18 -6.19 -15.01
CA GLY A 215 -1.61 -5.99 -16.34
C GLY A 215 -0.09 -5.82 -16.26
N GLU A 216 0.42 -4.71 -16.76
CA GLU A 216 1.86 -4.42 -16.84
C GLU A 216 2.40 -3.69 -15.61
N HIS A 217 1.55 -3.09 -14.78
CA HIS A 217 1.98 -2.22 -13.68
C HIS A 217 1.38 -2.66 -12.35
N PRO A 218 2.09 -2.47 -11.23
CA PRO A 218 1.57 -2.86 -9.91
C PRO A 218 0.23 -2.15 -9.65
N PHE A 219 -0.77 -2.93 -9.25
CA PHE A 219 -2.14 -2.46 -9.00
C PHE A 219 -2.84 -1.81 -10.21
N GLY A 220 -2.30 -1.96 -11.43
CA GLY A 220 -2.82 -1.30 -12.64
C GLY A 220 -2.51 0.21 -12.71
N LEU A 221 -1.51 0.69 -11.97
CA LEU A 221 -1.13 2.10 -11.92
C LEU A 221 0.24 2.33 -12.57
N SER A 222 0.26 2.91 -13.77
CA SER A 222 1.50 3.24 -14.49
C SER A 222 2.37 4.30 -13.80
N THR A 223 1.78 5.10 -12.92
CA THR A 223 2.49 6.13 -12.15
C THR A 223 3.32 5.55 -11.01
N LEU A 224 3.17 4.27 -10.67
CA LEU A 224 3.97 3.63 -9.61
C LEU A 224 5.29 3.13 -10.17
N ASN A 225 6.38 3.47 -9.49
CA ASN A 225 7.72 2.93 -9.76
C ASN A 225 8.34 2.43 -8.45
N LEU A 226 8.04 1.18 -8.14
CA LEU A 226 8.41 0.57 -6.87
C LEU A 226 9.83 0.01 -6.96
N THR A 227 10.68 0.43 -6.01
CA THR A 227 11.91 -0.29 -5.69
C THR A 227 11.55 -1.66 -5.12
N THR A 228 10.64 -1.71 -4.16
CA THR A 228 10.24 -2.97 -3.50
C THR A 228 8.73 -3.08 -3.39
N LEU A 229 8.19 -4.21 -3.82
CA LEU A 229 6.82 -4.63 -3.56
C LEU A 229 6.83 -5.89 -2.70
N THR A 230 6.18 -5.86 -1.55
CA THR A 230 6.16 -6.99 -0.62
C THR A 230 4.74 -7.54 -0.49
N ILE A 231 4.56 -8.80 -0.87
CA ILE A 231 3.32 -9.57 -0.72
C ILE A 231 3.46 -10.42 0.54
N ILE A 232 2.69 -10.07 1.55
CA ILE A 232 2.74 -10.74 2.84
C ILE A 232 1.54 -11.68 2.93
N LEU A 233 1.76 -12.97 3.19
CA LEU A 233 0.64 -13.86 3.38
C LEU A 233 -0.10 -13.55 4.68
N HIS A 234 -1.41 -13.44 4.60
CA HIS A 234 -2.24 -13.19 5.76
C HIS A 234 -2.21 -14.38 6.73
N ARG A 235 -1.93 -14.11 8.02
CA ARG A 235 -1.93 -15.14 9.07
C ARG A 235 -3.37 -15.54 9.40
N SER A 236 -3.83 -16.65 8.82
CA SER A 236 -5.15 -17.23 9.10
C SER A 236 -5.07 -18.66 9.61
N SER A 237 -6.12 -19.11 10.29
CA SER A 237 -6.33 -20.52 10.63
C SER A 237 -6.56 -21.41 9.38
N PHE A 238 -7.02 -20.80 8.29
CA PHE A 238 -7.23 -21.44 6.99
C PHE A 238 -5.92 -21.66 6.23
N TRP A 239 -5.90 -22.73 5.44
CA TRP A 239 -4.81 -23.05 4.53
C TRP A 239 -4.87 -22.18 3.27
N HIS A 240 -3.74 -21.60 2.90
CA HIS A 240 -3.53 -20.92 1.62
C HIS A 240 -3.16 -21.95 0.55
N TYR A 241 -3.97 -22.01 -0.50
CA TYR A 241 -3.76 -22.84 -1.69
C TYR A 241 -3.09 -22.00 -2.78
N LEU A 242 -1.80 -21.68 -2.57
CA LEU A 242 -1.09 -20.76 -3.47
C LEU A 242 -0.84 -21.35 -4.87
N PHE A 243 -0.89 -22.68 -4.99
CA PHE A 243 -0.77 -23.39 -6.27
C PHE A 243 -1.85 -23.00 -7.29
N ASP A 244 -3.04 -22.62 -6.82
CA ASP A 244 -4.16 -22.21 -7.68
C ASP A 244 -3.86 -20.91 -8.43
N TYR A 245 -2.87 -20.12 -7.96
CA TYR A 245 -2.52 -18.82 -8.51
C TYR A 245 -1.15 -18.81 -9.21
N THR A 246 -0.43 -19.93 -9.26
CA THR A 246 0.94 -19.96 -9.80
C THR A 246 0.97 -19.60 -11.28
N SER A 247 0.05 -20.13 -12.11
CA SER A 247 -0.02 -19.81 -13.54
C SER A 247 -0.30 -18.33 -13.81
N ASP A 248 -1.24 -17.78 -13.05
CA ASP A 248 -1.64 -16.37 -13.09
C ASP A 248 -0.50 -15.45 -12.65
N LEU A 249 0.25 -15.84 -11.62
CA LEU A 249 1.43 -15.12 -11.17
C LEU A 249 2.56 -15.15 -12.22
N VAL A 250 2.82 -16.30 -12.85
CA VAL A 250 3.82 -16.37 -13.94
C VAL A 250 3.44 -15.48 -15.12
N LYS A 251 2.15 -15.46 -15.51
CA LYS A 251 1.65 -14.54 -16.54
C LYS A 251 1.87 -13.08 -16.16
N LEU A 252 1.57 -12.72 -14.91
CA LEU A 252 1.83 -11.38 -14.40
C LEU A 252 3.33 -11.04 -14.46
N LEU A 253 4.20 -11.91 -13.92
CA LEU A 253 5.64 -11.67 -13.83
C LEU A 253 6.30 -11.41 -15.19
N ARG A 254 5.82 -12.03 -16.27
CA ARG A 254 6.32 -11.80 -17.62
C ARG A 254 6.06 -10.39 -18.13
N ASN A 255 4.97 -9.76 -17.69
CA ASN A 255 4.53 -8.44 -18.15
C ASN A 255 4.75 -7.34 -17.11
N LEU A 256 5.02 -7.70 -15.86
CA LEU A 256 5.15 -6.76 -14.76
C LEU A 256 6.41 -5.90 -14.95
N THR A 257 6.19 -4.59 -14.98
CA THR A 257 7.19 -3.53 -15.07
C THR A 257 7.09 -2.61 -13.85
N SER A 258 8.03 -1.68 -13.74
CA SER A 258 8.05 -0.66 -12.67
C SER A 258 8.09 -1.24 -11.25
N VAL A 259 8.64 -2.46 -11.11
CA VAL A 259 8.96 -3.11 -9.84
C VAL A 259 10.36 -3.67 -9.93
N LYS A 260 11.30 -3.18 -9.12
CA LYS A 260 12.69 -3.69 -9.12
C LYS A 260 12.83 -4.98 -8.31
N ARG A 261 12.07 -5.09 -7.22
CA ARG A 261 12.12 -6.22 -6.29
C ARG A 261 10.71 -6.62 -5.85
N LEU A 262 10.38 -7.90 -5.98
CA LEU A 262 9.13 -8.47 -5.50
C LEU A 262 9.43 -9.51 -4.42
N VAL A 263 8.94 -9.29 -3.20
CA VAL A 263 9.22 -10.13 -2.04
C VAL A 263 7.95 -10.80 -1.57
N PHE A 264 8.01 -12.10 -1.27
CA PHE A 264 6.93 -12.85 -0.65
C PHE A 264 7.34 -13.27 0.75
N ILE A 265 6.47 -13.03 1.74
CA ILE A 265 6.73 -13.37 3.14
C ILE A 265 5.62 -14.29 3.64
N ARG A 266 6.00 -15.45 4.21
CA ARG A 266 5.03 -16.42 4.75
C ARG A 266 4.25 -15.88 5.93
N ASN A 267 4.87 -15.08 6.80
CA ASN A 267 4.23 -14.41 7.93
C ASN A 267 3.42 -15.38 8.84
N GLY A 268 3.99 -16.55 9.13
CA GLY A 268 3.33 -17.60 9.91
C GLY A 268 2.04 -18.18 9.29
N ALA A 269 1.75 -17.88 8.02
CA ALA A 269 0.58 -18.41 7.34
C ALA A 269 0.69 -19.93 7.11
N ARG A 270 -0.45 -20.60 7.13
CA ARG A 270 -0.57 -22.03 6.81
C ARG A 270 -0.62 -22.20 5.29
N VAL A 271 0.48 -22.64 4.68
CA VAL A 271 0.56 -22.86 3.22
C VAL A 271 0.49 -24.35 2.95
N LYS A 272 -0.46 -24.77 2.10
CA LYS A 272 -0.59 -26.19 1.73
C LYS A 272 0.66 -26.62 0.97
N GLY A 273 1.25 -27.75 1.36
CA GLY A 273 2.46 -28.29 0.72
C GLY A 273 3.78 -27.64 1.13
N SER A 274 3.78 -26.66 2.03
CA SER A 274 4.91 -25.79 2.40
C SER A 274 5.11 -24.57 1.49
N PHE A 275 5.71 -23.52 2.06
CA PHE A 275 6.02 -22.28 1.34
C PHE A 275 7.19 -22.45 0.36
N LYS A 276 8.20 -23.25 0.74
CA LYS A 276 9.35 -23.61 -0.11
C LYS A 276 8.93 -24.40 -1.34
N THR A 277 8.03 -25.37 -1.18
CA THR A 277 7.46 -26.15 -2.31
C THR A 277 6.68 -25.28 -3.28
N TRP A 278 5.91 -24.31 -2.77
CA TRP A 278 5.25 -23.34 -3.65
C TRP A 278 6.25 -22.47 -4.42
N TYR A 279 7.29 -21.97 -3.75
CA TYR A 279 8.38 -21.23 -4.38
C TYR A 279 9.07 -22.05 -5.49
N ASN A 280 9.48 -23.29 -5.20
CA ASN A 280 10.13 -24.16 -6.19
C ASN A 280 9.23 -24.42 -7.40
N ARG A 281 7.92 -24.63 -7.16
CA ARG A 281 6.95 -24.80 -8.25
C ARG A 281 6.72 -23.52 -9.06
N LEU A 282 6.74 -22.35 -8.43
CA LEU A 282 6.66 -21.07 -9.12
C LEU A 282 7.87 -20.89 -10.07
N VAL A 283 9.08 -21.08 -9.56
CA VAL A 283 10.32 -20.99 -10.34
C VAL A 283 10.33 -22.00 -11.48
N GLY A 284 9.97 -23.26 -11.22
CA GLY A 284 9.87 -24.29 -12.25
C GLY A 284 8.86 -23.92 -13.35
N LEU A 285 7.71 -23.34 -13.00
CA LEU A 285 6.74 -22.88 -13.99
C LEU A 285 7.24 -21.65 -14.77
N MET A 286 7.95 -20.72 -14.12
CA MET A 286 8.58 -19.59 -14.80
C MET A 286 9.53 -20.06 -15.89
N LEU A 287 10.44 -20.99 -15.56
CA LEU A 287 11.39 -21.57 -16.52
C LEU A 287 10.69 -22.30 -17.68
N LYS A 288 9.67 -23.10 -17.37
CA LYS A 288 8.90 -23.85 -18.37
C LYS A 288 8.16 -22.93 -19.33
N VAL A 289 7.45 -21.93 -18.81
CA VAL A 289 6.69 -20.98 -19.63
C VAL A 289 7.64 -20.12 -20.46
N ASP A 290 8.80 -19.74 -19.91
CA ASP A 290 9.79 -18.95 -20.64
C ASP A 290 10.33 -19.69 -21.88
N HIS A 291 10.73 -20.96 -21.71
CA HIS A 291 11.17 -21.80 -22.82
C HIS A 291 10.08 -21.97 -23.89
N TYR A 292 8.85 -22.29 -23.46
CA TYR A 292 7.70 -22.44 -24.36
C TYR A 292 7.45 -21.17 -25.20
N GLU A 293 7.38 -20.01 -24.55
CA GLU A 293 7.08 -18.74 -25.22
C GLU A 293 8.20 -18.28 -26.16
N ARG A 294 9.45 -18.73 -25.93
CA ARG A 294 10.61 -18.43 -26.77
C ARG A 294 10.74 -19.34 -27.99
N TYR A 295 10.54 -20.65 -27.83
CA TYR A 295 10.94 -21.63 -28.85
C TYR A 295 9.80 -22.51 -29.37
N GLU A 296 8.79 -22.80 -28.55
CA GLU A 296 7.67 -23.66 -28.97
C GLU A 296 6.52 -22.86 -29.60
N ARG A 297 6.43 -21.56 -29.30
CA ARG A 297 5.43 -20.66 -29.89
C ARG A 297 5.80 -20.28 -31.32
N ALA A 298 4.82 -20.31 -32.24
CA ALA A 298 5.02 -19.96 -33.65
C ALA A 298 5.64 -18.56 -33.88
N THR A 299 5.34 -17.62 -33.00
CA THR A 299 6.02 -16.32 -32.94
C THR A 299 6.57 -16.15 -31.52
N PRO A 300 7.90 -16.03 -31.36
CA PRO A 300 8.49 -15.83 -30.05
C PRO A 300 7.89 -14.62 -29.34
N ASN A 301 7.55 -14.82 -28.07
CA ASN A 301 7.02 -13.79 -27.20
C ASN A 301 7.94 -13.69 -25.99
N LEU A 302 8.82 -12.69 -25.97
CA LEU A 302 9.78 -12.53 -24.89
C LEU A 302 9.10 -11.88 -23.67
N GLU A 303 9.56 -12.23 -22.48
CA GLU A 303 9.18 -11.52 -21.26
C GLU A 303 9.66 -10.07 -21.32
N THR A 304 8.94 -9.17 -20.66
CA THR A 304 9.38 -7.77 -20.51
C THR A 304 10.47 -7.66 -19.43
N THR A 305 10.36 -8.49 -18.39
CA THR A 305 11.25 -8.49 -17.23
C THR A 305 11.70 -9.92 -16.93
N TRP A 306 13.01 -10.16 -16.93
CA TRP A 306 13.58 -11.40 -16.40
C TRP A 306 13.69 -11.29 -14.88
N TRP A 307 13.41 -12.36 -14.15
CA TRP A 307 13.47 -12.34 -12.69
C TRP A 307 14.57 -13.30 -12.21
N THR A 308 15.50 -12.81 -11.39
CA THR A 308 16.40 -13.64 -10.60
C THR A 308 15.78 -13.91 -9.24
N TRP A 309 15.95 -15.12 -8.70
CA TRP A 309 15.26 -15.52 -7.48
C TRP A 309 16.22 -15.99 -6.38
N SER A 310 15.79 -15.81 -5.14
CA SER A 310 16.45 -16.33 -3.95
C SER A 310 15.42 -16.69 -2.88
N TYR A 311 15.68 -17.75 -2.13
CA TYR A 311 14.85 -18.18 -1.01
C TYR A 311 15.64 -17.98 0.30
N ASP A 312 15.00 -17.35 1.27
CA ASP A 312 15.51 -17.19 2.62
C ASP A 312 14.72 -18.08 3.57
N GLU A 313 15.36 -19.18 3.98
CA GLU A 313 14.78 -20.17 4.88
C GLU A 313 14.59 -19.63 6.30
N ALA A 314 15.49 -18.76 6.78
CA ALA A 314 15.39 -18.19 8.12
C ALA A 314 14.24 -17.19 8.22
N GLY A 315 14.09 -16.31 7.22
CA GLY A 315 13.02 -15.33 7.14
C GLY A 315 11.67 -15.88 6.65
N GLU A 316 11.62 -17.15 6.23
CA GLU A 316 10.47 -17.75 5.53
C GLU A 316 9.95 -16.84 4.40
N SER A 317 10.89 -16.36 3.59
CA SER A 317 10.63 -15.41 2.52
C SER A 317 11.35 -15.80 1.23
N PHE A 318 10.90 -15.27 0.10
CA PHE A 318 11.68 -15.33 -1.13
C PHE A 318 11.57 -14.03 -1.90
N CYS A 319 12.59 -13.77 -2.70
CA CYS A 319 12.78 -12.54 -3.45
C CYS A 319 12.87 -12.84 -4.94
N LEU A 320 12.21 -12.03 -5.74
CA LEU A 320 12.40 -11.93 -7.18
C LEU A 320 12.96 -10.54 -7.48
N GLU A 321 14.15 -10.49 -8.08
CA GLU A 321 14.81 -9.25 -8.52
C GLU A 321 14.67 -9.10 -10.02
N ALA A 322 14.18 -7.94 -10.46
CA ALA A 322 14.01 -7.61 -11.86
C ALA A 322 15.36 -7.41 -12.55
N ARG A 323 15.48 -8.00 -13.73
CA ARG A 323 16.59 -7.86 -14.66
C ARG A 323 16.03 -7.55 -16.05
N PRO A 324 16.85 -6.96 -16.94
CA PRO A 324 16.47 -6.83 -18.34
C PRO A 324 16.09 -8.19 -18.94
N SER A 325 15.08 -8.18 -19.81
CA SER A 325 14.69 -9.37 -20.60
C SER A 325 15.88 -10.00 -21.30
N LYS A 326 15.93 -11.34 -21.35
CA LYS A 326 17.02 -12.03 -22.05
C LYS A 326 16.82 -11.91 -23.56
N PRO A 327 17.89 -11.66 -24.34
CA PRO A 327 17.79 -11.67 -25.80
C PRO A 327 17.30 -13.03 -26.31
N LEU A 328 16.72 -13.04 -27.51
CA LEU A 328 16.44 -14.29 -28.21
C LEU A 328 17.77 -14.84 -28.76
N VAL A 329 18.12 -16.05 -28.35
CA VAL A 329 19.33 -16.77 -28.78
C VAL A 329 18.94 -18.13 -29.36
N SER A 330 19.90 -18.95 -29.75
CA SER A 330 19.61 -20.34 -30.12
C SER A 330 19.11 -21.13 -28.90
N GLU A 331 18.28 -22.14 -29.13
CA GLU A 331 17.75 -22.97 -28.04
C GLU A 331 18.86 -23.66 -27.25
N GLU A 332 19.91 -24.15 -27.92
CA GLU A 332 21.07 -24.79 -27.29
C GLU A 332 21.82 -23.83 -26.34
N GLU A 333 22.07 -22.60 -26.78
CA GLU A 333 22.70 -21.57 -25.96
C GLU A 333 21.84 -21.18 -24.76
N TYR A 334 20.52 -21.06 -24.97
CA TYR A 334 19.57 -20.81 -23.89
C TYR A 334 19.56 -21.93 -22.86
N LEU A 335 19.47 -23.19 -23.30
CA LEU A 335 19.47 -24.36 -22.41
C LEU A 335 20.78 -24.43 -21.61
N THR A 336 21.91 -24.14 -22.24
CA THR A 336 23.22 -24.07 -21.57
C THR A 336 23.22 -23.03 -20.45
N GLY A 337 22.63 -21.85 -20.69
CA GLY A 337 22.51 -20.79 -19.68
C GLY A 337 21.48 -21.08 -18.57
N ILE A 338 20.44 -21.88 -18.85
CA ILE A 338 19.39 -22.24 -17.89
C ILE A 338 19.77 -23.47 -17.06
N LEU A 339 20.64 -24.35 -17.55
CA LEU A 339 21.00 -25.60 -16.89
C LEU A 339 21.44 -25.44 -15.42
N PRO A 340 22.29 -24.46 -15.03
CA PRO A 340 22.66 -24.26 -13.62
C PRO A 340 21.47 -23.88 -12.74
N LEU A 341 20.49 -23.16 -13.28
CA LEU A 341 19.28 -22.76 -12.57
C LEU A 341 18.34 -23.95 -12.35
N MET A 342 18.21 -24.82 -13.36
CA MET A 342 17.45 -26.06 -13.25
C MET A 342 18.08 -27.02 -12.25
N GLU A 343 19.40 -27.13 -12.24
CA GLU A 343 20.13 -27.98 -11.31
C GLU A 343 19.98 -27.48 -9.86
N GLY A 344 20.12 -26.17 -9.63
CA GLY A 344 19.85 -25.57 -8.33
C GLY A 344 18.41 -25.81 -7.86
N LEU A 345 17.44 -25.74 -8.78
CA LEU A 345 16.05 -26.06 -8.49
C LEU A 345 15.84 -27.55 -8.17
N ARG A 346 16.48 -28.46 -8.91
CA ARG A 346 16.44 -29.91 -8.66
C ARG A 346 16.93 -30.24 -7.26
N VAL A 347 18.10 -29.73 -6.88
CA VAL A 347 18.67 -29.89 -5.53
C VAL A 347 17.74 -29.32 -4.46
N SER A 348 17.15 -28.13 -4.70
CA SER A 348 16.18 -27.52 -3.79
C SER A 348 14.96 -28.41 -3.58
N ILE A 349 14.40 -29.01 -4.65
CA ILE A 349 13.24 -29.91 -4.58
C ILE A 349 13.60 -31.22 -3.87
N GLU A 350 14.77 -31.80 -4.15
CA GLU A 350 15.22 -33.04 -3.51
C GLU A 350 15.47 -32.87 -2.01
N SER A 351 15.82 -31.65 -1.58
CA SER A 351 15.94 -31.31 -0.16
C SER A 351 14.59 -31.17 0.56
N GLU A 352 13.46 -31.18 -0.16
CA GLU A 352 12.14 -31.10 0.47
C GLU A 352 11.81 -32.44 1.11
N GLU A 353 11.86 -32.49 2.45
CA GLU A 353 11.33 -33.62 3.20
C GLU A 353 9.86 -33.85 2.82
N TRP A 354 9.56 -35.06 2.36
CA TRP A 354 8.22 -35.49 1.97
C TRP A 354 7.22 -35.19 3.10
N ASN A 355 6.35 -34.20 2.90
CA ASN A 355 5.30 -33.84 3.84
C ASN A 355 4.02 -34.59 3.44
N PRO A 356 3.72 -35.76 4.05
CA PRO A 356 2.54 -36.52 3.67
C PRO A 356 1.29 -35.67 3.87
N ASP A 357 0.39 -35.69 2.89
CA ASP A 357 -0.83 -34.91 2.93
C ASP A 357 -1.62 -35.21 4.23
N PRO A 358 -1.92 -34.21 5.09
CA PRO A 358 -2.72 -34.45 6.29
C PRO A 358 -4.12 -34.99 6.01
N ARG A 359 -4.64 -34.86 4.77
CA ARG A 359 -5.89 -35.51 4.33
C ARG A 359 -5.76 -37.03 4.20
N ALA A 360 -4.56 -37.58 4.08
CA ALA A 360 -4.34 -39.03 4.08
C ALA A 360 -4.71 -39.68 5.44
N ARG A 361 -4.82 -38.88 6.52
CA ARG A 361 -5.19 -39.36 7.86
C ARG A 361 -6.67 -39.19 8.23
N ASN A 362 -7.46 -38.42 7.48
CA ASN A 362 -8.88 -38.18 7.80
C ASN A 362 -9.84 -39.12 7.07
N GLY A 363 -9.36 -40.28 6.62
CA GLY A 363 -10.14 -41.29 5.90
C GLY A 363 -9.92 -42.73 6.39
N ALA A 364 -9.44 -42.91 7.62
CA ALA A 364 -9.31 -44.22 8.27
C ALA A 364 -10.20 -44.29 9.51
#